data_AF-A0A1G0CN30-F1
#
_entry.id   AF-A0A1G0CN30-F1
#
_cell.length_a   1.000
_cell.length_b   1.000
_cell.length_c   1.000
_cell.angle_alpha   90.00
_cell.angle_beta   90.00
_cell.angle_gamma   90.00
#
_symmetry.space_group_name_H-M   'P 1'
#
loop_
_entity.id
_entity.type
_entity.pdbx_description
1 polymer ?
#
loop_
_entity_poly.entity_id
_entity_poly.type
_entity_poly.pdbx_seq_one_letter_code
_entity_poly.pdbx_strand_id
1 'polypeptide(L)'
;MSNFAVKFATYGALSGGNENQTQAVNVAVQLQKALDANDGIVNISNATLGPDPSKGNKKHFGALVTVNGADHYFACEEGQTIDFYHSIPPTN
;
A
#
# COMPACT_ATOMS: atom_id res chain seq x y z
N MET A 1 -17.11 3.30 -13.26
CA MET A 1 -15.94 3.63 -12.43
C MET A 1 -16.19 3.02 -11.08
N SER A 2 -15.31 2.12 -10.66
CA SER A 2 -15.34 1.64 -9.30
C SER A 2 -14.92 2.77 -8.35
N ASN A 3 -15.51 2.80 -7.17
CA ASN A 3 -15.23 3.85 -6.19
C ASN A 3 -14.21 3.32 -5.18
N PHE A 4 -13.01 3.88 -5.20
CA PHE A 4 -11.96 3.62 -4.24
C PHE A 4 -11.88 4.76 -3.22
N ALA A 5 -11.95 4.43 -1.94
CA ALA A 5 -11.64 5.38 -0.87
C ALA A 5 -10.59 4.78 0.07
N VAL A 6 -9.38 5.34 0.05
CA VAL A 6 -8.29 4.93 0.94
C VAL A 6 -8.56 5.46 2.36
N LYS A 7 -8.81 4.55 3.31
CA LYS A 7 -9.02 4.88 4.72
C LYS A 7 -7.70 4.94 5.50
N PHE A 8 -6.76 4.07 5.15
CA PHE A 8 -5.44 3.99 5.75
C PHE A 8 -4.46 3.39 4.75
N ALA A 9 -3.23 3.89 4.72
CA ALA A 9 -2.13 3.20 4.05
C ALA A 9 -0.79 3.57 4.70
N THR A 10 0.06 2.56 4.92
CA THR A 10 1.40 2.70 5.44
C THR A 10 2.40 2.02 4.52
N TYR A 11 3.59 2.58 4.46
CA TYR A 11 4.70 2.03 3.70
C TYR A 11 6.00 2.29 4.46
N GLY A 12 6.81 1.25 4.65
CA GLY A 12 8.00 1.35 5.48
C GLY A 12 8.65 0.04 5.84
N ALA A 13 9.65 0.10 6.71
CA ALA A 13 10.36 -1.05 7.24
C ALA A 13 10.83 -0.81 8.67
N LEU A 14 11.26 -1.89 9.33
CA LEU A 14 12.14 -1.82 10.48
C LEU A 14 13.58 -1.80 9.94
N SER A 15 14.32 -0.71 10.15
CA SER A 15 15.70 -0.61 9.65
C SER A 15 16.57 -1.71 10.26
N GLY A 16 17.17 -2.54 9.42
CA GLY A 16 17.94 -3.71 9.85
C GLY A 16 17.13 -4.75 10.66
N GLY A 17 15.80 -4.74 10.57
CA GLY A 17 14.92 -5.59 11.38
C GLY A 17 14.83 -5.20 12.86
N ASN A 18 15.40 -4.05 13.26
CA ASN A 18 15.39 -3.59 14.63
C ASN A 18 14.04 -2.96 15.00
N GLU A 19 13.39 -3.49 16.03
CA GLU A 19 12.07 -3.09 16.51
C GLU A 19 12.02 -1.61 16.95
N ASN A 20 13.15 -1.05 17.37
CA ASN A 20 13.27 0.34 17.81
C ASN A 20 13.63 1.30 16.66
N GLN A 21 13.73 0.82 15.42
CA GLN A 21 14.07 1.63 14.24
C GLN A 21 12.97 1.58 13.17
N THR A 22 11.72 1.73 13.60
CA THR A 22 10.59 1.88 12.67
C THR A 22 10.77 3.12 11.79
N GLN A 23 10.76 2.89 10.49
CA GLN A 23 10.87 3.91 9.45
C GLN A 23 9.73 3.70 8.45
N ALA A 24 8.58 4.29 8.75
CA ALA A 24 7.37 4.17 7.95
C ALA A 24 6.67 5.53 7.81
N VAL A 25 5.93 5.69 6.71
CA VAL A 25 5.19 6.90 6.39
C VAL A 25 3.75 6.57 6.00
N ASN A 26 2.85 7.49 6.29
CA ASN A 26 1.49 7.45 5.78
C ASN A 26 1.53 7.77 4.28
N VAL A 27 1.00 6.87 3.46
CA VAL A 27 0.95 6.98 1.99
C VAL A 27 -0.48 7.03 1.46
N ALA A 28 -1.48 7.29 2.30
CA ALA A 28 -2.90 7.24 1.93
C ALA A 28 -3.23 8.18 0.76
N VAL A 29 -2.67 9.39 0.77
CA VAL A 29 -2.90 10.40 -0.28
C VAL A 29 -2.27 9.97 -1.60
N GLN A 30 -1.05 9.43 -1.56
CA GLN A 30 -0.31 8.97 -2.73
C GLN A 30 -0.96 7.73 -3.33
N LEU A 31 -1.40 6.81 -2.47
CA LEU A 31 -2.16 5.63 -2.89
C LEU A 31 -3.47 6.03 -3.56
N GLN A 32 -4.25 6.96 -2.98
CA GLN A 32 -5.50 7.41 -3.60
C GLN A 32 -5.25 7.96 -5.01
N LYS A 33 -4.25 8.86 -5.16
CA LYS A 33 -3.86 9.40 -6.47
C LYS A 33 -3.44 8.30 -7.46
N ALA A 34 -2.70 7.29 -6.98
CA ALA A 34 -2.26 6.19 -7.82
C ALA A 34 -3.44 5.30 -8.27
N LEU A 35 -4.41 5.04 -7.39
CA LEU A 35 -5.64 4.31 -7.72
C LEU A 35 -6.46 5.06 -8.78
N ASP A 36 -6.64 6.37 -8.59
CA ASP A 36 -7.37 7.23 -9.52
C ASP A 36 -6.70 7.29 -10.91
N ALA A 37 -5.35 7.30 -10.93
CA ALA A 37 -4.57 7.42 -12.17
C ALA A 37 -4.38 6.11 -12.94
N ASN A 38 -4.38 4.96 -12.25
CA ASN A 38 -4.06 3.66 -12.86
C ASN A 38 -5.24 2.69 -12.85
N ASP A 39 -6.46 3.19 -12.68
CA ASP A 39 -7.69 2.39 -12.65
C ASP A 39 -7.57 1.20 -11.68
N GLY A 40 -7.09 1.45 -10.46
CA GLY A 40 -7.02 0.43 -9.41
C GLY A 40 -5.85 -0.57 -9.50
N ILE A 41 -5.02 -0.57 -10.54
CA ILE A 41 -3.85 -1.46 -10.64
C ILE A 41 -2.58 -0.68 -10.31
N VAL A 42 -1.95 -0.98 -9.18
CA VAL A 42 -0.87 -0.13 -8.64
C VAL A 42 0.34 -0.96 -8.27
N ASN A 43 1.51 -0.58 -8.81
CA ASN A 43 2.80 -1.09 -8.36
C ASN A 43 3.23 -0.35 -7.08
N ILE A 44 3.42 -1.08 -5.99
CA ILE A 44 3.78 -0.54 -4.69
C ILE A 44 5.30 -0.33 -4.63
N SER A 45 5.75 0.90 -4.83
CA SER A 45 7.18 1.24 -4.83
C SER A 45 7.40 2.70 -4.44
N ASN A 46 8.67 3.08 -4.20
CA ASN A 46 9.06 4.48 -3.97
C ASN A 46 8.71 5.40 -5.15
N ALA A 47 8.66 4.87 -6.38
CA ALA A 47 8.27 5.66 -7.55
C ALA A 47 6.78 6.05 -7.50
N THR A 48 5.94 5.17 -6.96
CA THR A 48 4.49 5.36 -6.91
C THR A 48 4.04 6.06 -5.63
N LEU A 49 4.57 5.63 -4.47
CA LEU A 49 4.08 6.05 -3.16
C LEU A 49 4.84 7.25 -2.58
N GLY A 50 5.90 7.70 -3.25
CA GLY A 50 6.71 8.84 -2.84
C GLY A 50 8.00 8.45 -2.11
N PRO A 51 8.57 9.34 -1.28
CA PRO A 51 9.94 9.21 -0.82
C PRO A 51 10.17 7.89 -0.06
N ASP A 52 11.35 7.29 -0.28
CA ASP A 52 11.77 6.09 0.42
C ASP A 52 11.95 6.39 1.92
N PRO A 53 11.08 5.88 2.81
CA PRO A 53 11.15 6.15 4.23
C PRO A 53 12.31 5.40 4.91
N SER A 54 12.80 4.32 4.30
CA SER A 54 13.83 3.45 4.87
C SER A 54 14.83 3.05 3.80
N LYS A 55 15.71 4.00 3.44
CA LYS A 55 16.69 3.86 2.37
C LYS A 55 17.56 2.62 2.55
N GLY A 56 17.66 1.80 1.50
CA GLY A 56 18.49 0.60 1.47
C GLY A 56 17.89 -0.63 2.17
N ASN A 57 16.76 -0.49 2.88
CA ASN A 57 16.00 -1.63 3.39
C ASN A 57 14.93 -2.05 2.38
N LYS A 58 14.35 -3.24 2.51
CA LYS A 58 13.16 -3.64 1.74
C LYS A 58 11.92 -3.23 2.51
N LYS A 59 10.95 -2.59 1.85
CA LYS A 59 9.75 -2.08 2.51
C LYS A 59 8.57 -3.05 2.39
N HIS A 60 7.62 -2.86 3.29
CA HIS A 60 6.31 -3.50 3.28
C HIS A 60 5.22 -2.44 3.20
N PHE A 61 4.09 -2.84 2.64
CA PHE A 61 2.91 -2.02 2.48
C PHE A 61 1.72 -2.67 3.17
N GLY A 62 0.86 -1.82 3.73
CA GLY A 62 -0.45 -2.21 4.24
C GLY A 62 -1.45 -1.09 4.01
N ALA A 63 -2.67 -1.45 3.60
CA ALA A 63 -3.75 -0.49 3.40
C ALA A 63 -5.12 -1.07 3.76
N LEU A 64 -6.00 -0.15 4.14
CA LEU A 64 -7.45 -0.36 4.25
C LEU A 64 -8.11 0.55 3.22
N VAL A 65 -8.80 -0.06 2.25
CA VAL A 65 -9.46 0.65 1.15
C VAL A 65 -10.90 0.21 1.08
N THR A 66 -11.82 1.17 1.03
CA THR A 66 -13.20 0.91 0.66
C THR A 66 -13.27 0.75 -0.85
N VAL A 67 -13.65 -0.44 -1.32
CA VAL A 67 -13.86 -0.78 -2.72
C VAL A 67 -15.35 -1.05 -2.90
N ASN A 68 -16.03 -0.22 -3.72
CA ASN A 68 -17.46 -0.38 -4.00
C ASN A 68 -18.34 -0.50 -2.73
N GLY A 69 -17.98 0.23 -1.68
CA GLY A 69 -18.74 0.30 -0.42
C GLY A 69 -18.36 -0.76 0.64
N ALA A 70 -17.49 -1.72 0.31
CA ALA A 70 -16.96 -2.70 1.24
C ALA A 70 -15.51 -2.40 1.61
N ASP A 71 -15.10 -2.69 2.84
CA ASP A 71 -13.72 -2.49 3.29
C ASP A 71 -12.87 -3.72 2.99
N HIS A 72 -11.70 -3.49 2.37
CA HIS A 72 -10.74 -4.52 2.02
C HIS A 72 -9.36 -4.18 2.56
N TYR A 73 -8.67 -5.22 3.04
CA TYR A 73 -7.29 -5.13 3.52
C TYR A 73 -6.35 -5.58 2.42
N PHE A 74 -5.33 -4.77 2.17
CA PHE A 74 -4.30 -5.06 1.17
C PHE A 74 -2.93 -5.00 1.85
N ALA A 75 -2.08 -5.97 1.54
CA ALA A 75 -0.70 -5.99 2.01
C ALA A 75 0.17 -6.64 0.95
N CYS A 76 1.38 -6.11 0.78
CA CYS A 76 2.38 -6.71 -0.09
C CYS A 76 3.77 -6.21 0.30
N GLU A 77 4.77 -6.80 -0.32
CA GLU A 77 6.15 -6.35 -0.30
C GLU A 77 6.36 -5.24 -1.35
N GLU A 78 7.36 -4.38 -1.12
CA GLU A 78 7.84 -3.42 -2.12
C GLU A 78 8.17 -4.09 -3.45
N GLY A 79 7.76 -3.44 -4.55
CA GLY A 79 7.94 -3.89 -5.92
C GLY A 79 6.81 -4.77 -6.43
N GLN A 80 5.89 -5.24 -5.57
CA GLN A 80 4.73 -6.01 -6.00
C GLN A 80 3.60 -5.11 -6.53
N THR A 81 2.80 -5.66 -7.44
CA THR A 81 1.63 -4.98 -8.00
C THR A 81 0.37 -5.57 -7.39
N ILE A 82 -0.53 -4.68 -6.94
CA ILE A 82 -1.84 -5.05 -6.42
C ILE A 82 -2.90 -4.60 -7.43
N ASP A 83 -3.86 -5.49 -7.70
CA ASP A 83 -5.11 -5.15 -8.34
C ASP A 83 -6.18 -4.94 -7.24
N PHE A 84 -6.60 -3.69 -7.03
CA PHE A 84 -7.54 -3.34 -5.98
C PHE A 84 -9.00 -3.70 -6.33
N TYR A 85 -9.30 -4.18 -7.54
CA TYR A 85 -10.60 -4.75 -7.88
C TYR A 85 -10.78 -6.18 -7.40
N HIS A 86 -9.67 -6.91 -7.29
CA HIS A 86 -9.70 -8.34 -7.04
C HIS A 86 -9.11 -8.65 -5.66
N SER A 87 -9.99 -8.91 -4.70
CA SER A 87 -9.60 -9.48 -3.40
C SER A 87 -10.13 -10.89 -3.27
N ILE A 88 -9.26 -11.85 -2.96
CA ILE A 88 -9.63 -13.23 -2.65
C ILE A 88 -9.54 -13.39 -1.13
N PRO A 89 -10.61 -13.83 -0.45
CA PRO A 89 -10.55 -14.12 0.97
C PRO A 89 -9.50 -15.21 1.27
N PRO A 90 -8.75 -15.12 2.38
CA PRO A 90 -7.83 -16.18 2.77
C PRO A 90 -8.59 -17.49 3.01
N THR A 91 -8.04 -18.60 2.54
CA THR A 91 -8.52 -19.95 2.89
C THR A 91 -8.00 -20.33 4.26
N ASN A 92 -8.89 -20.83 5.13
CA ASN A 92 -8.52 -21.40 6.43
C ASN A 92 -7.71 -22.69 6.29
#